data_AF-A0A496T3M8-F1
#
_entry.id   AF-A0A496T3M8-F1
#
_cell.length_a   1.000
_cell.length_b   1.000
_cell.length_c   1.000
_cell.angle_alpha   90.00
_cell.angle_beta   90.00
_cell.angle_gamma   90.00
#
_symmetry.space_group_name_H-M   'P 1'
#
loop_
_entity.id
_entity.type
_entity.pdbx_description
1 polymer ?
#
loop_
_entity_poly.entity_id
_entity_poly.type
_entity_poly.pdbx_seq_one_letter_code
_entity_poly.pdbx_strand_id
1 'polypeptide(L)'
;MAKFSLLADQENYKTTDPDLQNDLEARQYWFDLFQKHFEKVLDAAAVAYGQRAGKRIESAREQFQNLLSLLRENPTDVENILPDPPAQAVAQKPFGVMELCRLREKVLRENGLDDPFRHVKQRENTAALQAYPDVISRVGSYATADRWEYLIRCIFAGNIFDLGSVATLDFATDMVDFPKALNQIKPRPWLI
;
A
#
# COMPACT_ATOMS: atom_id res chain seq x y z
N MET A 1 1.67 4.60 22.89
CA MET A 1 0.38 3.91 22.68
C MET A 1 0.53 2.46 23.15
N ALA A 2 -0.58 1.74 23.12
CA ALA A 2 -0.72 0.38 23.64
C ALA A 2 -0.05 -0.66 22.73
N LYS A 3 0.64 -1.63 23.35
CA LYS A 3 1.19 -2.82 22.68
C LYS A 3 0.03 -3.73 22.22
N PHE A 4 0.18 -4.44 21.10
CA PHE A 4 -0.85 -5.38 20.64
C PHE A 4 -0.94 -6.58 21.60
N SER A 5 -2.02 -6.65 22.38
CA SER A 5 -2.17 -7.57 23.51
C SER A 5 -2.30 -9.04 23.12
N LEU A 6 -2.54 -9.35 21.84
CA LEU A 6 -2.68 -10.71 21.32
C LEU A 6 -1.35 -11.30 20.81
N LEU A 7 -0.24 -10.55 20.82
CA LEU A 7 1.07 -11.14 20.57
C LEU A 7 1.47 -12.03 21.73
N ALA A 8 1.67 -13.32 21.47
CA ALA A 8 2.10 -14.30 22.46
C ALA A 8 3.49 -13.96 23.04
N ASP A 9 4.40 -13.49 22.18
CA ASP A 9 5.72 -12.99 22.57
C ASP A 9 5.96 -11.65 21.87
N GLN A 10 5.79 -10.58 22.64
CA GLN A 10 5.95 -9.22 22.13
C GLN A 10 7.41 -8.84 21.92
N GLU A 11 8.35 -9.38 22.71
CA GLU A 11 9.75 -8.96 22.67
C GLU A 11 10.48 -9.57 21.48
N ASN A 12 10.08 -10.78 21.10
CA ASN A 12 10.70 -11.52 20.00
C ASN A 12 9.89 -11.49 18.69
N TYR A 13 8.77 -10.77 18.65
CA TYR A 13 7.98 -10.65 17.42
C TYR A 13 8.79 -9.94 16.33
N LYS A 14 9.09 -10.66 15.26
CA LYS A 14 9.72 -10.13 14.04
C LYS A 14 8.71 -10.16 12.91
N THR A 15 8.60 -9.04 12.19
CA THR A 15 7.84 -8.99 10.95
C THR A 15 8.59 -9.76 9.85
N THR A 16 7.88 -10.37 8.91
CA THR A 16 8.44 -11.03 7.72
C THR A 16 8.93 -10.03 6.66
N ASP A 17 9.41 -8.89 7.10
CA ASP A 17 9.91 -7.82 6.23
C ASP A 17 11.31 -8.21 5.74
N PRO A 18 11.59 -8.18 4.42
CA PRO A 18 12.94 -8.48 3.93
C PRO A 18 13.98 -7.51 4.49
N ASP A 19 15.18 -8.02 4.73
CA ASP A 19 16.32 -7.25 5.21
C ASP A 19 16.98 -6.51 4.04
N LEU A 20 16.53 -5.29 3.76
CA LEU A 20 17.05 -4.49 2.66
C LEU A 20 18.46 -3.94 2.94
N GLN A 21 18.97 -4.06 4.17
CA GLN A 21 20.32 -3.65 4.52
C GLN A 21 21.35 -4.68 4.01
N ASN A 22 21.07 -5.97 4.26
CA ASN A 22 22.02 -7.05 4.00
C ASN A 22 21.68 -7.88 2.75
N ASP A 23 20.42 -7.90 2.30
CA ASP A 23 20.01 -8.62 1.09
C ASP A 23 20.06 -7.69 -0.14
N LEU A 24 21.08 -7.90 -0.98
CA LEU A 24 21.28 -7.11 -2.20
C LEU A 24 20.17 -7.32 -3.22
N GLU A 25 19.70 -8.56 -3.41
CA GLU A 25 18.71 -8.89 -4.44
C GLU A 25 17.34 -8.32 -4.04
N ALA A 26 16.92 -8.53 -2.79
CA ALA A 26 15.71 -7.92 -2.27
C ALA A 26 15.78 -6.40 -2.33
N ARG A 27 16.90 -5.79 -1.91
CA ARG A 27 17.08 -4.33 -1.98
C ARG A 27 16.94 -3.79 -3.41
N GLN A 28 17.60 -4.40 -4.39
CA GLN A 28 17.49 -3.97 -5.79
C GLN A 28 16.05 -4.06 -6.29
N TYR A 29 15.40 -5.20 -6.08
CA TYR A 29 14.01 -5.41 -6.48
C TYR A 29 13.06 -4.38 -5.86
N TRP A 30 13.14 -4.19 -4.54
CA TRP A 30 12.23 -3.29 -3.83
C TRP A 30 12.48 -1.83 -4.18
N PHE A 31 13.73 -1.40 -4.35
CA PHE A 31 14.02 -0.01 -4.73
C PHE A 31 13.49 0.30 -6.12
N ASP A 32 13.68 -0.60 -7.08
CA ASP A 32 13.17 -0.44 -8.44
C ASP A 32 11.63 -0.40 -8.45
N LEU A 33 10.99 -1.24 -7.63
CA LEU A 33 9.54 -1.25 -7.48
C LEU A 33 9.03 0.06 -6.87
N PHE A 34 9.67 0.55 -5.80
CA PHE A 34 9.29 1.80 -5.15
C PHE A 34 9.49 3.02 -6.04
N GLN A 35 10.59 3.07 -6.80
CA GLN A 35 10.84 4.14 -7.76
C GLN A 35 9.75 4.18 -8.85
N LYS A 36 9.42 3.03 -9.44
CA LYS A 36 8.33 2.93 -10.43
C LYS A 36 6.97 3.28 -9.84
N HIS A 37 6.67 2.78 -8.64
CA HIS A 37 5.41 3.08 -7.95
C HIS A 37 5.31 4.56 -7.61
N PHE A 38 6.40 5.21 -7.21
CA PHE A 38 6.39 6.61 -6.82
C PHE A 38 5.99 7.52 -7.98
N GLU A 39 6.43 7.24 -9.21
CA GLU A 39 5.96 7.98 -10.39
C GLU A 39 4.44 7.88 -10.56
N LYS A 40 3.85 6.69 -10.38
CA LYS A 40 2.38 6.54 -10.42
C LYS A 40 1.68 7.31 -9.29
N VAL A 41 2.29 7.41 -8.11
CA VAL A 41 1.77 8.24 -7.01
C VAL A 41 1.84 9.73 -7.38
N LEU A 42 2.91 10.17 -8.04
CA LEU A 42 3.05 11.54 -8.52
C LEU A 42 2.04 11.87 -9.63
N ASP A 43 1.72 10.92 -10.52
CA ASP A 43 0.64 11.06 -11.50
C ASP A 43 -0.72 11.24 -10.81
N ALA A 44 -1.01 10.40 -9.80
CA ALA A 44 -2.22 10.56 -8.98
C ALA A 44 -2.25 11.92 -8.27
N ALA A 45 -1.11 12.37 -7.73
CA ALA A 45 -0.97 13.69 -7.13
C ALA A 45 -1.21 14.82 -8.15
N ALA A 46 -0.74 14.69 -9.38
CA ALA A 46 -0.97 15.67 -10.45
C ALA A 46 -2.47 15.84 -10.72
N VAL A 47 -3.21 14.73 -10.78
CA VAL A 47 -4.67 14.75 -10.92
C VAL A 47 -5.34 15.34 -9.67
N ALA A 48 -4.90 14.92 -8.48
CA ALA A 48 -5.48 15.36 -7.22
C ALA A 48 -5.34 16.87 -7.00
N TYR A 49 -4.15 17.42 -7.19
CA TYR A 49 -3.80 18.79 -6.83
C TYR A 49 -3.80 19.77 -8.01
N GLY A 50 -3.90 19.27 -9.24
CA GLY A 50 -3.97 20.05 -10.48
C GLY A 50 -2.67 20.77 -10.85
N GLN A 51 -2.75 21.62 -11.88
CA GLN A 51 -1.60 22.27 -12.53
C GLN A 51 -0.67 23.06 -11.58
N ARG A 52 -1.19 23.57 -10.46
CA ARG A 52 -0.40 24.32 -9.48
C ARG A 52 0.58 23.46 -8.68
N ALA A 53 0.45 22.13 -8.75
CA ALA A 53 1.30 21.20 -8.02
C ALA A 53 2.61 20.86 -8.74
N GLY A 54 2.81 21.24 -10.01
CA GLY A 54 3.96 20.81 -10.83
C GLY A 54 5.31 20.96 -10.15
N LYS A 55 5.59 22.13 -9.54
CA LYS A 55 6.85 22.35 -8.79
C LYS A 55 7.00 21.44 -7.56
N ARG A 56 5.90 21.16 -6.85
CA ARG A 56 5.90 20.29 -5.66
C ARG A 56 6.09 18.82 -6.04
N ILE A 57 5.52 18.43 -7.18
CA ILE A 57 5.68 17.09 -7.75
C ILE A 57 7.13 16.86 -8.18
N GLU A 58 7.73 17.82 -8.88
CA GLU A 58 9.13 17.71 -9.28
C GLU A 58 10.08 17.67 -8.08
N SER A 59 9.86 18.58 -7.12
CA SER A 59 10.59 18.58 -5.85
C SER A 59 10.48 17.25 -5.11
N ALA A 60 9.28 16.65 -5.04
CA ALA A 60 9.08 15.33 -4.44
C ALA A 60 9.82 14.23 -5.22
N ARG A 61 9.80 14.27 -6.56
CA ARG A 61 10.51 13.32 -7.43
C ARG A 61 12.01 13.34 -7.16
N GLU A 62 12.62 14.52 -7.30
CA GLU A 62 14.06 14.72 -7.09
C GLU A 62 14.46 14.30 -5.68
N GLN A 63 13.69 14.71 -4.67
CA GLN A 63 13.95 14.35 -3.28
C GLN A 63 13.92 12.83 -3.06
N PHE A 64 12.90 12.13 -3.55
CA PHE A 64 12.79 10.68 -3.37
C PHE A 64 13.90 9.93 -4.12
N GLN A 65 14.23 10.33 -5.35
CA GLN A 65 15.31 9.73 -6.14
C GLN A 65 16.68 9.91 -5.46
N ASN A 66 16.94 11.10 -4.91
CA ASN A 66 18.17 11.37 -4.17
C ASN A 66 18.28 10.48 -2.92
N LEU A 67 17.22 10.39 -2.11
CA LEU A 67 17.21 9.57 -0.90
C LEU A 67 17.38 8.07 -1.22
N LEU A 68 16.73 7.56 -2.27
CA LEU A 68 16.95 6.18 -2.73
C LEU A 68 18.39 5.97 -3.21
N SER A 69 18.99 6.93 -3.93
CA SER A 69 20.37 6.81 -4.41
C SER A 69 21.36 6.72 -3.25
N LEU A 70 21.21 7.56 -2.23
CA LEU A 70 22.03 7.51 -1.02
C LEU A 70 21.93 6.15 -0.32
N LEU A 71 20.73 5.58 -0.21
CA LEU A 71 20.51 4.25 0.39
C LEU A 71 21.04 3.10 -0.49
N ARG A 72 21.13 3.28 -1.81
CA ARG A 72 21.76 2.28 -2.71
C ARG A 72 23.26 2.26 -2.48
N GLU A 73 23.88 3.43 -2.38
CA GLU A 73 25.32 3.59 -2.17
C GLU A 73 25.75 3.14 -0.78
N ASN A 74 25.02 3.55 0.26
CA ASN A 74 25.33 3.29 1.67
C ASN A 74 24.10 2.73 2.40
N PRO A 75 23.74 1.43 2.22
CA PRO A 75 22.55 0.83 2.82
C PRO A 75 22.58 0.76 4.35
N THR A 76 23.76 0.94 4.97
CA THR A 76 23.94 0.97 6.41
C THR A 76 23.76 2.37 7.01
N ASP A 77 23.86 3.43 6.19
CA ASP A 77 23.75 4.82 6.63
C ASP A 77 22.29 5.29 6.51
N VAL A 78 21.47 4.88 7.49
CA VAL A 78 20.03 5.11 7.47
C VAL A 78 19.57 6.23 8.40
N GLU A 79 20.41 6.66 9.33
CA GLU A 79 20.05 7.50 10.49
C GLU A 79 19.53 8.89 10.08
N ASN A 80 20.04 9.45 8.96
CA ASN A 80 19.61 10.76 8.46
C ASN A 80 18.68 10.69 7.25
N ILE A 81 18.37 9.48 6.77
CA ILE A 81 17.59 9.26 5.55
C ILE A 81 16.20 8.72 5.90
N LEU A 82 16.16 7.65 6.68
CA LEU A 82 14.91 7.02 7.08
C LEU A 82 14.26 7.85 8.19
N PRO A 83 12.93 8.03 8.16
CA PRO A 83 12.23 8.65 9.28
C PRO A 83 12.43 7.82 10.54
N ASP A 84 12.47 8.51 11.69
CA ASP A 84 12.55 7.86 13.00
C ASP A 84 11.53 6.71 13.08
N PRO A 85 11.93 5.54 13.60
CA PRO A 85 10.97 4.51 13.90
C PRO A 85 9.93 5.10 14.87
N PRO A 86 8.64 4.76 14.72
CA PRO A 86 7.64 5.23 15.66
C PRO A 86 8.10 4.86 17.07
N ALA A 87 7.85 5.72 18.06
CA ALA A 87 8.31 5.60 19.46
C ALA A 87 7.93 4.30 20.19
N GLN A 88 7.28 3.36 19.50
CA GLN A 88 6.74 2.10 19.97
C GLN A 88 7.14 0.91 19.07
N ALA A 89 8.08 1.11 18.14
CA ALA A 89 8.63 0.00 17.37
C ALA A 89 9.26 -1.00 18.35
N VAL A 90 8.78 -2.23 18.30
CA VAL A 90 9.37 -3.36 19.01
C VAL A 90 10.72 -3.64 18.35
N ALA A 91 11.81 -3.39 19.09
CA ALA A 91 13.21 -3.51 18.70
C ALA A 91 13.69 -2.55 17.57
N GLN A 92 15.02 -2.30 17.55
CA GLN A 92 15.70 -1.69 16.41
C GLN A 92 15.42 -2.56 15.19
N LYS A 93 14.55 -2.07 14.30
CA LYS A 93 14.24 -2.78 13.07
C LYS A 93 15.36 -2.56 12.06
N PRO A 94 15.86 -3.64 11.43
CA PRO A 94 16.69 -3.49 10.24
C PRO A 94 15.88 -2.78 9.15
N PHE A 95 16.58 -2.08 8.27
CA PHE A 95 15.98 -1.39 7.14
C PHE A 95 15.17 -2.35 6.26
N GLY A 96 13.84 -2.17 6.25
CA GLY A 96 12.89 -3.01 5.52
C GLY A 96 11.97 -2.21 4.58
N VAL A 97 11.00 -2.91 3.99
CA VAL A 97 9.97 -2.33 3.11
C VAL A 97 9.11 -1.33 3.87
N MET A 98 8.86 -1.57 5.16
CA MET A 98 8.10 -0.64 5.98
C MET A 98 8.77 0.74 6.08
N GLU A 99 10.10 0.79 6.17
CA GLU A 99 10.84 2.03 6.20
C GLU A 99 10.84 2.73 4.83
N LEU A 100 10.91 1.99 3.71
CA LEU A 100 10.69 2.56 2.37
C LEU A 100 9.28 3.17 2.21
N CYS A 101 8.25 2.52 2.73
CA CYS A 101 6.90 3.09 2.80
C CYS A 101 6.89 4.40 3.58
N ARG A 102 7.51 4.45 4.76
CA ARG A 102 7.56 5.68 5.55
C ARG A 102 8.36 6.78 4.86
N LEU A 103 9.47 6.45 4.22
CA LEU A 103 10.28 7.39 3.44
C LEU A 103 9.46 8.04 2.33
N ARG A 104 8.69 7.24 1.59
CA ARG A 104 7.76 7.72 0.56
C ARG A 104 6.74 8.70 1.15
N GLU A 105 6.08 8.32 2.25
CA GLU A 105 5.09 9.19 2.90
C GLU A 105 5.71 10.49 3.43
N LYS A 106 6.93 10.43 3.99
CA LYS A 106 7.68 11.60 4.43
C LYS A 106 7.89 12.59 3.28
N VAL A 107 8.42 12.11 2.15
CA VAL A 107 8.67 12.96 0.98
C VAL A 107 7.36 13.58 0.45
N LEU A 108 6.28 12.81 0.36
CA LEU A 108 4.99 13.34 -0.07
C LEU A 108 4.49 14.47 0.84
N ARG A 109 4.53 14.27 2.16
CA ARG A 109 4.08 15.25 3.15
C ARG A 109 4.95 16.51 3.17
N GLU A 110 6.27 16.36 3.09
CA GLU A 110 7.20 17.49 3.03
C GLU A 110 6.96 18.38 1.80
N ASN A 111 6.41 17.80 0.72
CA ASN A 111 6.02 18.53 -0.49
C ASN A 111 4.51 18.91 -0.52
N GLY A 112 3.77 18.70 0.58
CA GLY A 112 2.34 19.02 0.68
C GLY A 112 1.44 18.19 -0.26
N LEU A 113 1.83 16.95 -0.52
CA LEU A 113 1.12 15.95 -1.33
C LEU A 113 0.54 14.85 -0.44
N ASP A 114 -0.12 15.24 0.66
CA ASP A 114 -0.54 14.33 1.74
C ASP A 114 -1.53 13.23 1.33
N ASP A 115 -2.36 13.48 0.31
CA ASP A 115 -3.36 12.54 -0.18
C ASP A 115 -3.45 12.52 -1.71
N PRO A 116 -2.46 11.88 -2.38
CA PRO A 116 -2.42 11.77 -3.85
C PRO A 116 -3.63 11.02 -4.43
N PHE A 117 -4.24 10.12 -3.65
CA PHE A 117 -5.31 9.24 -4.10
C PHE A 117 -6.71 9.70 -3.68
N ARG A 118 -6.87 10.92 -3.16
CA ARG A 118 -8.15 11.42 -2.61
C ARG A 118 -9.36 11.24 -3.54
N HIS A 119 -9.20 11.55 -4.83
CA HIS A 119 -10.28 11.44 -5.81
C HIS A 119 -10.60 9.99 -6.17
N VAL A 120 -9.57 9.14 -6.22
CA VAL A 120 -9.72 7.70 -6.42
C VAL A 120 -10.50 7.11 -5.24
N LYS A 121 -10.06 7.36 -4.00
CA LYS A 121 -10.75 6.91 -2.79
C LYS A 121 -12.20 7.39 -2.74
N GLN A 122 -12.47 8.64 -3.10
CA GLN A 122 -13.84 9.16 -3.12
C GLN A 122 -14.72 8.42 -4.14
N ARG A 123 -14.20 8.20 -5.35
CA ARG A 123 -14.90 7.45 -6.40
C ARG A 123 -15.19 6.01 -5.97
N GLU A 124 -14.17 5.28 -5.50
CA GLU A 124 -14.30 3.89 -5.09
C GLU A 124 -15.23 3.73 -3.89
N ASN A 125 -15.14 4.62 -2.89
CA ASN A 125 -16.06 4.61 -1.74
C ASN A 125 -17.51 4.85 -2.17
N THR A 126 -17.74 5.75 -3.12
CA THR A 126 -19.09 6.01 -3.64
C THR A 126 -19.65 4.78 -4.36
N ALA A 127 -18.84 4.14 -5.21
CA ALA A 127 -19.22 2.93 -5.92
C ALA A 127 -19.47 1.75 -4.95
N ALA A 128 -18.62 1.59 -3.93
CA ALA A 128 -18.79 0.56 -2.90
C ALA A 128 -20.09 0.76 -2.10
N LEU A 129 -20.41 2.00 -1.71
CA LEU A 129 -21.66 2.32 -1.03
C LEU A 129 -22.89 2.01 -1.88
N GLN A 130 -22.83 2.25 -3.20
CA GLN A 130 -23.91 1.91 -4.13
C GLN A 130 -24.09 0.39 -4.27
N ALA A 131 -22.99 -0.38 -4.30
CA ALA A 131 -23.04 -1.84 -4.43
C ALA A 131 -23.43 -2.56 -3.12
N TYR A 132 -23.21 -1.92 -1.97
CA TYR A 132 -23.35 -2.54 -0.64
C TYR A 132 -24.70 -3.24 -0.39
N PRO A 133 -25.88 -2.65 -0.67
CA PRO A 133 -27.17 -3.30 -0.41
C PRO A 133 -27.33 -4.62 -1.16
N ASP A 134 -26.93 -4.65 -2.43
CA ASP A 134 -27.01 -5.84 -3.28
C ASP A 134 -26.04 -6.93 -2.81
N VAL A 135 -24.84 -6.54 -2.40
CA VAL A 135 -23.83 -7.47 -1.87
C VAL A 135 -24.35 -8.14 -0.58
N ILE A 136 -24.88 -7.37 0.36
CA ILE A 136 -25.42 -7.91 1.62
C ILE A 136 -26.67 -8.76 1.38
N SER A 137 -27.55 -8.35 0.48
CA SER A 137 -28.72 -9.16 0.10
C SER A 137 -28.29 -10.53 -0.45
N ARG A 138 -27.28 -10.55 -1.33
CA ARG A 138 -26.71 -11.80 -1.85
C ARG A 138 -26.09 -12.65 -0.75
N VAL A 139 -25.27 -12.08 0.14
CA VAL A 139 -24.73 -12.79 1.32
C VAL A 139 -25.86 -13.45 2.14
N GLY A 140 -26.96 -12.73 2.36
CA GLY A 140 -28.13 -13.21 3.10
C GLY A 140 -28.84 -14.39 2.44
N SER A 141 -28.80 -14.47 1.10
CA SER A 141 -29.44 -15.55 0.32
C SER A 141 -28.72 -16.89 0.39
N TYR A 142 -27.43 -16.91 0.74
CA TYR A 142 -26.67 -18.15 0.88
C TYR A 142 -27.03 -18.92 2.16
N ALA A 143 -27.06 -20.25 2.05
CA ALA A 143 -27.13 -21.15 3.18
C ALA A 143 -25.92 -20.96 4.11
N THR A 144 -26.09 -21.23 5.41
CA THR A 144 -25.05 -20.98 6.43
C THR A 144 -23.71 -21.65 6.11
N ALA A 145 -23.73 -22.82 5.49
CA ALA A 145 -22.52 -23.55 5.10
C ALA A 145 -21.71 -22.83 4.00
N ASP A 146 -22.38 -22.25 3.01
CA ASP A 146 -21.74 -21.61 1.84
C ASP A 146 -21.47 -20.12 2.05
N ARG A 147 -22.16 -19.50 3.03
CA ARG A 147 -22.08 -18.07 3.32
C ARG A 147 -20.65 -17.61 3.66
N TRP A 148 -19.91 -18.41 4.43
CA TRP A 148 -18.54 -18.07 4.82
C TRP A 148 -17.58 -18.04 3.64
N GLU A 149 -17.67 -19.03 2.75
CA GLU A 149 -16.84 -19.05 1.54
C GLU A 149 -17.16 -17.85 0.64
N TYR A 150 -18.44 -17.55 0.44
CA TYR A 150 -18.86 -16.38 -0.33
C TYR A 150 -18.36 -15.07 0.28
N LEU A 151 -18.44 -14.91 1.60
CA LEU A 151 -17.91 -13.74 2.31
C LEU A 151 -16.39 -13.60 2.14
N ILE A 152 -15.63 -14.68 2.24
CA ILE A 152 -14.18 -14.66 2.03
C ILE A 152 -13.84 -14.24 0.60
N ARG A 153 -14.59 -14.75 -0.40
CA ARG A 153 -14.44 -14.31 -1.80
C ARG A 153 -14.76 -12.84 -1.98
N CYS A 154 -15.79 -12.32 -1.29
CA CYS A 154 -16.09 -10.88 -1.27
C CYS A 154 -14.95 -10.06 -0.67
N ILE A 155 -14.29 -10.54 0.40
CA ILE A 155 -13.13 -9.88 0.99
C ILE A 155 -11.97 -9.82 -0.02
N PHE A 156 -11.66 -10.92 -0.70
CA PHE A 156 -10.62 -10.93 -1.74
C PHE A 156 -10.96 -10.00 -2.91
N ALA A 157 -12.21 -10.01 -3.36
CA ALA A 157 -12.68 -9.14 -4.46
C ALA A 157 -12.59 -7.66 -4.08
N GLY A 158 -12.97 -7.32 -2.84
CA GLY A 158 -12.86 -5.96 -2.31
C GLY A 158 -11.42 -5.45 -2.25
N ASN A 159 -10.45 -6.32 -1.92
CA ASN A 159 -9.04 -5.94 -1.90
C ASN A 159 -8.45 -5.69 -3.31
N ILE A 160 -8.93 -6.41 -4.34
CA ILE A 160 -8.58 -6.13 -5.74
C ILE A 160 -9.20 -4.80 -6.18
N PHE A 161 -10.42 -4.52 -5.73
CA PHE A 161 -11.15 -3.29 -5.99
C PHE A 161 -10.51 -2.04 -5.34
N ASP A 162 -9.81 -2.18 -4.20
CA ASP A 162 -9.17 -1.05 -3.47
C ASP A 162 -7.85 -0.52 -4.10
N LEU A 163 -7.42 -1.11 -5.22
CA LEU A 163 -6.28 -0.69 -6.04
C LEU A 163 -4.93 -0.40 -5.34
N GLY A 164 -4.70 -0.91 -4.12
CA GLY A 164 -3.54 -0.58 -3.28
C GLY A 164 -2.15 -1.05 -3.74
N SER A 165 -1.99 -1.60 -4.95
CA SER A 165 -0.72 -2.12 -5.48
C SER A 165 -0.38 -1.60 -6.88
N VAL A 166 0.90 -1.71 -7.29
CA VAL A 166 1.34 -1.36 -8.66
C VAL A 166 0.54 -2.08 -9.74
N ALA A 167 0.20 -3.36 -9.49
CA ALA A 167 -0.59 -4.20 -10.39
C ALA A 167 -2.03 -3.73 -10.54
N THR A 168 -2.51 -2.90 -9.62
CA THR A 168 -3.87 -2.39 -9.63
C THR A 168 -3.98 -0.92 -10.00
N LEU A 169 -2.86 -0.19 -10.04
CA LEU A 169 -2.86 1.20 -10.52
C LEU A 169 -3.25 1.33 -11.99
N ASP A 170 -2.97 0.31 -12.82
CA ASP A 170 -3.40 0.29 -14.23
C ASP A 170 -4.92 0.07 -14.38
N PHE A 171 -5.59 -0.44 -13.34
CA PHE A 171 -7.05 -0.50 -13.27
C PHE A 171 -7.68 0.80 -12.75
N ALA A 172 -6.90 1.79 -12.27
CA ALA A 172 -7.46 3.04 -11.76
C ALA A 172 -8.19 3.86 -12.83
N THR A 173 -7.91 3.60 -14.11
CA THR A 173 -8.56 4.20 -15.28
C THR A 173 -9.96 3.64 -15.55
N ASP A 174 -10.25 2.39 -15.20
CA ASP A 174 -11.54 1.74 -15.43
C ASP A 174 -12.26 1.49 -14.11
N MET A 175 -13.55 1.80 -14.00
CA MET A 175 -14.33 1.37 -12.83
C MET A 175 -14.33 -0.16 -12.77
N VAL A 176 -13.64 -0.72 -11.79
CA VAL A 176 -13.65 -2.17 -11.56
C VAL A 176 -15.01 -2.53 -10.99
N ASP A 177 -15.82 -3.26 -11.74
CA ASP A 177 -17.12 -3.75 -11.27
C ASP A 177 -16.94 -4.83 -10.20
N PHE A 178 -17.49 -4.64 -8.99
CA PHE A 178 -17.32 -5.57 -7.86
C PHE A 178 -17.77 -7.01 -8.21
N PRO A 179 -18.96 -7.24 -8.80
CA PRO A 179 -19.33 -8.52 -9.41
C PRO A 179 -18.28 -9.14 -10.33
N LYS A 180 -17.62 -8.34 -11.17
CA LYS A 180 -16.57 -8.82 -12.08
C LYS A 180 -15.34 -9.28 -11.29
N ALA A 181 -14.90 -8.49 -10.29
CA ALA A 181 -13.80 -8.87 -9.41
C ALA A 181 -14.10 -10.18 -8.65
N LEU A 182 -15.33 -10.34 -8.17
CA LEU A 182 -15.78 -11.55 -7.45
C LEU A 182 -15.74 -12.81 -8.31
N ASN A 183 -16.05 -12.68 -9.60
CA ASN A 183 -15.99 -13.78 -10.56
C ASN A 183 -14.56 -14.13 -10.98
N GLN A 184 -13.60 -13.22 -10.78
CA GLN A 184 -12.18 -13.45 -11.08
C GLN A 184 -11.41 -14.09 -9.92
N ILE A 185 -12.01 -14.20 -8.73
CA ILE A 185 -11.40 -14.89 -7.60
C ILE A 185 -11.18 -16.36 -7.96
N LYS A 186 -9.92 -16.79 -7.88
CA LYS A 186 -9.52 -18.18 -8.17
C LYS A 186 -10.31 -19.15 -7.27
N PRO A 187 -10.69 -20.32 -7.79
CA PRO A 187 -11.30 -21.36 -6.96
C PRO A 187 -10.30 -21.87 -5.92
N ARG A 188 -10.83 -22.49 -4.87
CA ARG A 188 -10.03 -23.19 -3.86
C ARG A 188 -9.27 -24.38 -4.49
N PRO A 189 -8.13 -24.80 -3.92
CA PRO A 189 -7.50 -24.27 -2.70
C PRO A 189 -6.78 -22.94 -2.95
N TRP A 190 -6.90 -22.03 -1.98
CA TRP A 190 -6.13 -20.79 -1.98
C TRP A 190 -4.75 -21.01 -1.36
N LEU A 191 -3.76 -20.27 -1.84
CA LEU A 191 -2.44 -20.22 -1.23
C LEU A 191 -2.55 -19.53 0.15
N ILE A 192 -1.93 -20.12 1.17
CA ILE A 192 -1.84 -19.60 2.54
C ILE A 192 -0.37 -19.39 2.85
#